data_AF-A0A0F5PF33-F1
#
_entry.id   AF-A0A0F5PF33-F1
#
_cell.length_a   1.000
_cell.length_b   1.000
_cell.length_c   1.000
_cell.angle_alpha   90.00
_cell.angle_beta   90.00
_cell.angle_gamma   90.00
#
_symmetry.space_group_name_H-M   'P 1'
#
loop_
_entity.id
_entity.type
_entity.pdbx_description
1 polymer ?
#
loop_
_entity_poly.entity_id
_entity_poly.type
_entity_poly.pdbx_seq_one_letter_code
_entity_poly.pdbx_strand_id
1 'polypeptide(L)'
;MASENMRWISAWLGVMLWLSYPFIFYRTSKVELEYIILKNPDFFNDHLPILEFLFIPAFVLTFAYLFARFAFTIYAPPADERSGKWSLAATSSGDEAFPVVQIAAVLGASWSVYQLSHLPPLAAYWYLPVYWVAWILWFITAAAVSWPSKDSGD
;
A
#
# COMPACT_ATOMS: atom_id res chain seq x y z
N MET A 1 0.32 -19.64 -13.66
CA MET A 1 0.20 -18.20 -13.93
C MET A 1 -1.12 -17.69 -13.35
N ALA A 2 -1.12 -16.54 -12.67
CA ALA A 2 -2.37 -15.90 -12.25
C ALA A 2 -3.17 -15.47 -13.47
N SER A 3 -4.49 -15.65 -13.47
CA SER A 3 -5.34 -15.19 -14.57
C SER A 3 -5.28 -13.68 -14.72
N GLU A 4 -5.44 -13.15 -15.94
CA GLU A 4 -5.42 -11.71 -16.22
C GLU A 4 -6.39 -10.94 -15.29
N ASN A 5 -7.59 -11.48 -15.08
CA ASN A 5 -8.58 -10.91 -14.17
C ASN A 5 -8.05 -10.81 -12.73
N MET A 6 -7.35 -11.83 -12.24
CA MET A 6 -6.81 -11.81 -10.87
C MET A 6 -5.73 -10.74 -10.72
N ARG A 7 -4.86 -10.59 -11.71
CA ARG A 7 -3.82 -9.53 -11.74
C ARG A 7 -4.44 -8.14 -11.77
N TRP A 8 -5.48 -7.96 -12.58
CA TRP A 8 -6.20 -6.69 -12.67
C TRP A 8 -6.91 -6.32 -11.37
N ILE A 9 -7.55 -7.29 -10.71
CA ILE A 9 -8.15 -7.11 -9.38
C ILE A 9 -7.06 -6.75 -8.35
N SER A 10 -5.90 -7.42 -8.38
CA SER A 10 -4.79 -7.10 -7.47
C SER A 10 -4.26 -5.68 -7.65
N ALA A 11 -4.16 -5.17 -8.88
CA ALA A 11 -3.80 -3.77 -9.13
C ALA A 11 -4.79 -2.80 -8.47
N TRP A 12 -6.10 -3.04 -8.67
CA TRP A 12 -7.16 -2.23 -8.06
C TRP A 12 -7.18 -2.30 -6.53
N LEU A 13 -6.94 -3.48 -5.96
CA LEU A 13 -6.84 -3.64 -4.51
C LEU A 13 -5.76 -2.73 -3.92
N GLY A 14 -4.60 -2.64 -4.58
CA GLY A 14 -3.55 -1.70 -4.18
C GLY A 14 -4.05 -0.25 -4.19
N VAL A 15 -4.76 0.17 -5.24
CA VAL A 15 -5.32 1.53 -5.34
C VAL A 15 -6.33 1.80 -4.24
N MET A 16 -7.21 0.85 -3.94
CA MET A 16 -8.19 0.99 -2.86
C MET A 16 -7.52 1.05 -1.48
N LEU A 17 -6.48 0.25 -1.26
CA LEU A 17 -5.66 0.33 -0.05
C LEU A 17 -4.98 1.71 0.06
N TRP A 18 -4.45 2.24 -1.03
CA TRP A 18 -3.85 3.59 -1.06
C TRP A 18 -4.86 4.69 -0.72
N LEU A 19 -6.03 4.67 -1.35
CA LEU A 19 -7.06 5.68 -1.13
C LEU A 19 -7.70 5.61 0.27
N SER A 20 -7.67 4.44 0.91
CA SER A 20 -8.15 4.28 2.29
C SER A 20 -7.12 4.68 3.35
N TYR A 21 -5.85 4.88 2.97
CA TYR A 21 -4.77 5.26 3.88
C TYR A 21 -5.07 6.46 4.79
N PRO A 22 -5.62 7.60 4.30
CA PRO A 22 -5.88 8.75 5.18
C PRO A 22 -6.86 8.43 6.30
N PHE A 23 -7.87 7.61 6.00
CA PHE A 23 -8.87 7.20 7.00
C PHE A 23 -8.24 6.28 8.03
N ILE A 24 -7.43 5.32 7.60
CA ILE A 24 -6.74 4.41 8.52
C ILE A 24 -5.76 5.18 9.39
N PHE A 25 -4.94 6.06 8.80
CA PHE A 25 -4.01 6.91 9.56
C PHE A 25 -4.74 7.71 10.64
N TYR A 26 -5.80 8.43 10.26
CA TYR A 26 -6.60 9.22 11.20
C TYR A 26 -7.18 8.38 12.34
N ARG A 27 -7.67 7.17 12.03
CA ARG A 27 -8.20 6.26 13.05
C ARG A 27 -7.08 5.75 13.96
N THR A 28 -5.93 5.36 13.42
CA THR A 28 -4.77 4.93 14.21
C THR A 28 -4.34 6.02 15.21
N SER A 29 -4.17 7.27 14.76
CA SER A 29 -3.78 8.37 15.65
C SER A 29 -4.77 8.60 16.79
N LYS A 30 -6.07 8.46 16.53
CA LYS A 30 -7.11 8.56 17.57
C LYS A 30 -7.02 7.41 18.58
N VAL A 31 -6.81 6.19 18.10
CA VAL A 31 -6.72 4.99 18.93
C VAL A 31 -5.48 5.04 19.82
N GLU A 32 -4.36 5.55 19.30
CA GLU A 32 -3.14 5.79 20.07
C GLU A 32 -3.38 6.83 21.17
N LEU A 33 -4.05 7.94 20.84
CA LEU A 33 -4.41 8.96 21.83
C LEU A 33 -5.33 8.42 22.91
N GLU A 34 -6.38 7.68 22.55
CA GLU A 34 -7.29 7.02 23.50
C GLU A 34 -6.51 6.09 24.43
N TYR A 35 -5.58 5.30 23.89
CA TYR A 35 -4.74 4.40 24.67
C TYR A 35 -3.79 5.13 25.63
N ILE A 36 -3.22 6.26 25.20
CA ILE A 36 -2.35 7.10 26.04
C ILE A 36 -3.15 7.71 27.19
N ILE A 37 -4.32 8.28 26.92
CA ILE A 37 -5.19 8.87 27.96
C ILE A 37 -5.63 7.81 28.97
N LEU A 38 -5.99 6.61 28.50
CA LEU A 38 -6.34 5.49 29.39
C LEU A 38 -5.19 5.08 30.31
N LYS A 39 -3.94 5.18 29.84
CA LYS A 39 -2.75 4.86 30.64
C LYS A 39 -2.29 6.01 31.53
N ASN A 40 -2.49 7.25 31.11
CA ASN A 40 -2.04 8.47 31.77
C ASN A 40 -3.18 9.51 31.77
N PRO A 41 -4.07 9.49 32.78
CA PRO A 41 -5.25 10.35 32.81
C PRO A 41 -4.93 11.86 32.83
N ASP A 42 -3.75 12.21 33.36
CA ASP A 42 -3.27 13.60 33.46
C ASP A 42 -2.55 14.08 32.17
N PHE A 43 -2.60 13.30 31.09
CA PHE A 43 -1.94 13.65 29.83
C PHE A 43 -2.61 14.85 29.17
N PHE A 44 -1.87 15.96 29.08
CA PHE A 44 -2.27 17.13 28.31
C PHE A 44 -1.89 16.92 26.84
N ASN A 45 -2.90 16.81 25.97
CA ASN A 45 -2.69 16.61 24.54
C ASN A 45 -2.51 17.95 23.83
N ASP A 46 -1.27 18.33 23.55
CA ASP A 46 -0.91 19.54 22.79
C ASP A 46 -0.73 19.28 21.28
N HIS A 47 -1.21 18.13 20.80
CA HIS A 47 -1.06 17.75 19.41
C HIS A 47 -1.90 18.66 18.50
N LEU A 48 -1.29 19.19 17.42
CA LEU A 48 -1.94 20.04 16.42
C LEU A 48 -2.40 19.19 15.22
N PRO A 49 -3.64 18.64 15.22
CA PRO A 49 -4.11 17.71 14.19
C PRO A 49 -4.29 18.33 12.80
N ILE A 50 -4.23 19.67 12.69
CA ILE A 50 -4.59 20.39 11.45
C ILE A 50 -3.58 20.12 10.34
N LEU A 51 -2.28 20.07 10.64
CA LEU A 51 -1.26 19.78 9.63
C LEU A 51 -1.45 18.36 9.08
N GLU A 52 -1.49 17.35 9.94
CA GLU A 52 -1.60 15.95 9.50
C GLU A 52 -2.90 15.68 8.73
N PHE A 53 -4.00 16.32 9.16
CA PHE A 53 -5.31 16.17 8.51
C PHE A 53 -5.38 16.80 7.11
N LEU A 54 -4.54 17.78 6.80
CA LEU A 54 -4.47 18.40 5.47
C LEU A 54 -3.39 17.77 4.60
N PHE A 55 -2.19 17.57 5.16
CA PHE A 55 -1.05 17.08 4.41
C PHE A 55 -1.21 15.62 3.96
N ILE A 56 -1.77 14.74 4.80
CA ILE A 56 -1.87 13.32 4.47
C ILE A 56 -2.89 13.05 3.36
N PRO A 57 -4.15 13.57 3.42
CA PRO A 57 -5.06 13.43 2.30
C PRO A 57 -4.55 14.10 1.02
N ALA A 58 -3.96 15.30 1.13
CA ALA A 58 -3.39 15.99 -0.03
C ALA A 58 -2.25 15.18 -0.66
N PHE A 59 -1.36 14.59 0.14
CA PHE A 59 -0.31 13.69 -0.32
C PHE A 59 -0.90 12.47 -1.02
N VAL A 60 -1.82 11.75 -0.38
CA VAL A 60 -2.44 10.55 -0.95
C VAL A 60 -3.11 10.85 -2.29
N LEU A 61 -3.85 11.96 -2.40
CA LEU A 61 -4.50 12.36 -3.64
C LEU A 61 -3.51 12.80 -4.71
N THR A 62 -2.48 13.58 -4.35
CA THR A 62 -1.46 14.05 -5.28
C THR A 62 -0.70 12.88 -5.92
N PHE A 63 -0.39 11.86 -5.11
CA PHE A 63 0.34 10.68 -5.55
C PHE A 63 -0.56 9.53 -6.00
N ALA A 64 -1.90 9.66 -5.95
CA ALA A 64 -2.83 8.59 -6.31
C ALA A 64 -2.66 8.12 -7.77
N TYR A 65 -2.46 9.05 -8.70
CA TYR A 65 -2.22 8.70 -10.11
C TYR A 65 -0.89 7.95 -10.29
N LEU A 66 0.18 8.42 -9.67
CA LEU A 66 1.50 7.78 -9.74
C LEU A 66 1.46 6.39 -9.11
N PHE A 67 0.80 6.26 -7.96
CA PHE A 67 0.61 4.98 -7.29
C PHE A 67 -0.25 4.02 -8.12
N ALA A 68 -1.35 4.49 -8.71
CA ALA A 68 -2.18 3.67 -9.59
C ALA A 68 -1.36 3.18 -10.81
N ARG A 69 -0.59 4.06 -11.43
CA ARG A 69 0.30 3.68 -12.53
C ARG A 69 1.32 2.63 -12.09
N PHE A 70 1.92 2.78 -10.91
CA PHE A 70 2.82 1.78 -10.31
C PHE A 70 2.11 0.42 -10.09
N ALA A 71 0.97 0.42 -9.39
CA ALA A 71 0.21 -0.79 -9.10
C ALA A 71 -0.20 -1.55 -10.37
N PHE A 72 -0.68 -0.84 -11.39
CA PHE A 72 -1.02 -1.45 -12.67
C PHE A 72 0.20 -1.98 -13.42
N THR A 73 1.34 -1.28 -13.36
CA THR A 73 2.58 -1.73 -14.02
C THR A 73 3.11 -3.03 -13.43
N ILE A 74 3.07 -3.19 -12.10
CA ILE A 74 3.56 -4.41 -11.43
C ILE A 74 2.77 -5.65 -11.84
N TYR A 75 1.45 -5.52 -11.88
CA TYR A 75 0.58 -6.65 -12.20
C TYR A 75 0.29 -6.79 -13.69
N ALA A 76 0.76 -5.88 -14.55
CA ALA A 76 0.52 -5.97 -15.98
C ALA A 76 1.24 -7.16 -16.62
N PRO A 77 0.63 -7.81 -17.63
CA PRO A 77 1.33 -8.78 -18.48
C PRO A 77 2.42 -8.12 -19.33
N PRO A 78 3.25 -8.94 -20.00
CA PRO A 78 4.15 -8.48 -21.07
C PRO A 78 3.44 -7.54 -22.04
N ALA A 79 4.16 -6.55 -22.57
CA ALA A 79 3.56 -5.43 -23.29
C ALA A 79 2.77 -5.85 -24.54
N ASP A 80 3.19 -6.94 -25.18
CA ASP A 80 2.59 -7.59 -26.34
C ASP A 80 1.27 -8.31 -26.04
N GLU A 81 1.03 -8.71 -24.78
CA GLU A 81 -0.18 -9.41 -24.34
C GLU A 81 -1.21 -8.50 -23.66
N ARG A 82 -0.96 -7.19 -23.57
CA ARG A 82 -1.82 -6.26 -22.83
C ARG A 82 -3.11 -5.93 -23.59
N SER A 83 -4.24 -6.23 -22.97
CA SER A 83 -5.53 -5.68 -23.37
C SER A 83 -5.64 -4.18 -23.00
N GLY A 84 -6.60 -3.45 -23.60
CA GLY A 84 -6.85 -2.04 -23.29
C GLY A 84 -7.19 -1.74 -21.82
N LYS A 85 -7.50 -2.77 -21.02
CA LYS A 85 -7.73 -2.67 -19.57
C LYS A 85 -6.46 -2.27 -18.77
N TRP A 86 -5.29 -2.42 -19.38
CA TRP A 86 -3.99 -2.09 -18.80
C TRP A 86 -3.47 -0.72 -19.23
N SER A 87 -4.35 0.18 -19.69
CA SER A 87 -3.98 1.53 -20.14
C SER A 87 -3.27 2.39 -19.09
N LEU A 88 -3.48 2.08 -17.80
CA LEU A 88 -2.79 2.74 -16.68
C LEU A 88 -1.39 2.16 -16.41
N ALA A 89 -1.02 1.02 -16.99
CA ALA A 89 0.33 0.49 -16.85
C ALA A 89 1.32 1.36 -17.66
N ALA A 90 2.54 1.53 -17.15
CA ALA A 90 3.62 2.15 -17.91
C ALA A 90 3.96 1.32 -19.16
N THR A 91 4.60 1.93 -20.15
CA THR A 91 5.04 1.23 -21.36
C THR A 91 6.02 0.09 -21.09
N SER A 92 6.78 0.16 -19.99
CA SER A 92 7.67 -0.90 -19.53
C SER A 92 6.91 -2.00 -18.76
N SER A 93 7.40 -3.24 -18.84
CA SER A 93 6.93 -4.35 -17.99
C SER A 93 7.52 -4.28 -16.56
N GLY A 94 6.90 -4.98 -15.61
CA GLY A 94 7.42 -5.09 -14.24
C GLY A 94 8.83 -5.68 -14.17
N ASP A 95 9.16 -6.55 -15.14
CA ASP A 95 10.48 -7.18 -15.28
C ASP A 95 11.55 -6.18 -15.76
N GLU A 96 11.20 -5.26 -16.67
CA GLU A 96 12.08 -4.16 -17.10
C GLU A 96 12.30 -3.11 -16.00
N ALA A 97 11.40 -3.02 -15.03
CA ALA A 97 11.50 -2.11 -13.89
C ALA A 97 12.27 -2.71 -12.70
N PHE A 98 12.84 -3.91 -12.85
CA PHE A 98 13.75 -4.49 -11.88
C PHE A 98 15.03 -3.63 -11.74
N PRO A 99 15.57 -3.38 -10.52
CA PRO A 99 15.10 -3.83 -9.21
C PRO A 99 14.19 -2.83 -8.48
N VAL A 100 13.81 -1.72 -9.12
CA VAL A 100 13.16 -0.58 -8.46
C VAL A 100 11.83 -0.99 -7.81
N VAL A 101 11.06 -1.83 -8.50
CA VAL A 101 9.76 -2.33 -8.02
C VAL A 101 9.92 -3.19 -6.76
N GLN A 102 10.94 -4.04 -6.72
CA GLN A 102 11.19 -4.96 -5.61
C GLN A 102 11.68 -4.20 -4.39
N ILE A 103 12.55 -3.21 -4.59
CA ILE A 103 12.98 -2.31 -3.52
C ILE A 103 11.77 -1.57 -2.94
N ALA A 104 10.91 -1.01 -3.80
CA ALA A 104 9.69 -0.33 -3.36
C ALA A 104 8.74 -1.27 -2.61
N ALA A 105 8.58 -2.52 -3.08
CA ALA A 105 7.73 -3.51 -2.43
C ALA A 105 8.27 -3.92 -1.06
N VAL A 106 9.59 -4.13 -0.93
CA VAL A 106 10.23 -4.45 0.35
C VAL A 106 10.08 -3.28 1.33
N LEU A 107 10.35 -2.04 0.90
CA LEU A 107 10.18 -0.86 1.74
C LEU A 107 8.72 -0.71 2.20
N GLY A 108 7.76 -0.90 1.29
CA GLY A 108 6.33 -0.85 1.61
C GLY A 108 5.91 -1.95 2.59
N ALA A 109 6.41 -3.18 2.41
CA ALA A 109 6.15 -4.28 3.32
C ALA A 109 6.76 -4.03 4.71
N SER A 110 8.02 -3.60 4.78
CA SER A 110 8.70 -3.24 6.03
C SER A 110 7.97 -2.12 6.77
N TRP A 111 7.53 -1.08 6.05
CA TRP A 111 6.71 -0.01 6.62
C TRP A 111 5.39 -0.54 7.18
N SER A 112 4.72 -1.44 6.46
CA SER A 112 3.45 -2.03 6.89
C SER A 112 3.61 -2.92 8.14
N VAL A 113 4.73 -3.66 8.22
CA VAL A 113 5.09 -4.43 9.42
C VAL A 113 5.38 -3.52 10.60
N TYR A 114 6.11 -2.42 10.38
CA TYR A 114 6.39 -1.42 11.42
C TYR A 114 5.10 -0.82 11.98
N GLN A 115 4.17 -0.45 11.10
CA GLN A 115 2.87 0.09 11.50
C GLN A 115 2.05 -0.94 12.28
N LEU A 116 2.01 -2.18 11.80
CA LEU A 116 1.32 -3.28 12.49
C LEU A 116 1.88 -3.54 13.90
N SER A 117 3.19 -3.43 14.11
CA SER A 117 3.83 -3.69 15.40
C SER A 117 3.64 -2.58 16.43
N HIS A 118 3.29 -1.37 16.00
CA HIS A 118 3.05 -0.22 16.88
C HIS A 118 1.56 0.01 17.21
N LEU A 119 0.65 -0.77 16.62
CA LEU A 119 -0.77 -0.62 16.89
C LEU A 119 -1.10 -0.91 18.37
N PRO A 120 -1.88 -0.04 19.04
CA PRO A 120 -2.38 -0.32 20.37
C PRO A 120 -3.24 -1.60 20.38
N PRO A 121 -3.13 -2.46 21.41
CA PRO A 121 -3.87 -3.72 21.49
C PRO A 121 -5.31 -3.48 21.96
N LEU A 122 -6.11 -2.81 21.12
CA LEU A 122 -7.52 -2.52 21.39
C LEU A 122 -8.42 -3.32 20.45
N ALA A 123 -9.09 -4.33 20.99
CA ALA A 123 -9.91 -5.29 20.22
C ALA A 123 -11.03 -4.63 19.40
N ALA A 124 -11.54 -3.47 19.83
CA ALA A 124 -12.54 -2.68 19.11
C ALA A 124 -12.06 -2.20 17.72
N TYR A 125 -10.75 -2.22 17.47
CA TYR A 125 -10.11 -1.68 16.27
C TYR A 125 -9.46 -2.77 15.41
N TRP A 126 -10.04 -3.98 15.37
CA TRP A 126 -9.54 -5.14 14.61
C TRP A 126 -9.30 -4.88 13.11
N TYR A 127 -9.98 -3.89 12.51
CA TYR A 127 -9.83 -3.55 11.11
C TYR A 127 -8.49 -2.87 10.80
N LEU A 128 -7.85 -2.22 11.78
CA LEU A 128 -6.53 -1.59 11.63
C LEU A 128 -5.43 -2.63 11.35
N PRO A 129 -5.26 -3.72 12.14
CA PRO A 129 -4.28 -4.73 11.81
C PRO A 129 -4.62 -5.47 10.51
N VAL A 130 -5.90 -5.69 10.19
CA VAL A 130 -6.31 -6.30 8.92
C VAL A 130 -5.87 -5.46 7.71
N TYR A 131 -5.98 -4.14 7.80
CA TYR A 131 -5.53 -3.24 6.74
C TYR A 131 -4.02 -3.36 6.47
N TRP A 132 -3.19 -3.38 7.52
CA TRP A 132 -1.74 -3.52 7.35
C TRP A 132 -1.33 -4.91 6.88
N VAL A 133 -2.03 -5.96 7.33
CA VAL A 133 -1.85 -7.31 6.79
C VAL A 133 -2.20 -7.36 5.30
N ALA A 134 -3.26 -6.67 4.86
CA ALA A 134 -3.61 -6.59 3.45
C ALA A 134 -2.51 -5.91 2.62
N TRP A 135 -1.89 -4.83 3.12
CA TRP A 135 -0.72 -4.23 2.49
C TRP A 135 0.47 -5.17 2.41
N ILE A 136 0.79 -5.88 3.49
CA ILE A 136 1.90 -6.86 3.50
C ILE A 136 1.69 -7.92 2.43
N LEU A 137 0.49 -8.52 2.37
CA LEU A 137 0.14 -9.51 1.36
C LEU A 137 0.20 -8.93 -0.05
N TRP A 138 -0.27 -7.70 -0.23
CA TRP A 138 -0.20 -7.01 -1.51
C TRP A 138 1.26 -6.81 -1.95
N PHE A 139 2.14 -6.33 -1.09
CA PHE A 139 3.56 -6.16 -1.42
C PHE A 139 4.30 -7.49 -1.66
N ILE A 140 3.99 -8.55 -0.90
CA ILE A 140 4.55 -9.89 -1.14
C ILE A 140 4.15 -10.40 -2.53
N THR A 141 2.87 -10.28 -2.88
CA THR A 141 2.40 -10.70 -4.21
C THR A 141 2.99 -9.82 -5.31
N ALA A 142 3.11 -8.51 -5.11
CA ALA A 142 3.78 -7.59 -6.03
C ALA A 142 5.24 -7.99 -6.28
N ALA A 143 6.00 -8.32 -5.22
CA ALA A 143 7.38 -8.77 -5.33
C ALA A 143 7.49 -10.12 -6.05
N ALA A 144 6.58 -11.06 -5.78
CA ALA A 144 6.57 -12.38 -6.41
C ALA A 144 6.24 -12.32 -7.91
N VAL A 145 5.34 -11.43 -8.32
CA VAL A 145 4.87 -11.33 -9.72
C VAL A 145 5.82 -10.51 -10.59
N SER A 146 6.65 -9.65 -9.99
CA SER A 146 7.66 -8.85 -10.69
C SER A 146 9.05 -9.50 -10.71
N TRP A 147 9.18 -10.73 -10.22
CA TRP A 147 10.48 -11.40 -10.22
C TRP A 147 10.86 -11.78 -11.66
N PRO A 148 12.09 -11.47 -12.13
CA PRO A 148 12.49 -11.78 -13.49
C PRO A 148 12.33 -13.26 -13.79
N SER A 149 11.56 -13.56 -14.83
CA SER A 149 11.46 -14.89 -15.41
C SER A 149 12.83 -15.28 -16.00
N LYS A 150 13.27 -16.51 -15.71
CA LYS A 150 14.59 -17.06 -16.08
C LYS A 150 14.79 -17.20 -17.61
N ASP A 151 13.74 -16.97 -18.40
CA ASP A 151 13.74 -17.10 -19.86
C ASP A 151 14.13 -15.80 -20.60
N SER A 152 14.55 -14.76 -19.89
CA SER A 152 15.00 -13.49 -20.48
C SER A 152 16.50 -13.45 -20.83
N GLY A 153 17.16 -14.61 -20.84
CA GLY A 153 18.56 -14.76 -21.21
C GLY A 153 18.72 -15.67 -22.43
N ASP A 154 18.49 -15.10 -23.61
CA ASP A 154 19.15 -15.48 -24.86
C ASP A 154 20.19 -14.41 -25.22
#